data_AF-A0A1E4LJI0-F1
#
_entry.id   AF-A0A1E4LJI0-F1
#
_cell.length_a   1.000
_cell.length_b   1.000
_cell.length_c   1.000
_cell.angle_alpha   90.00
_cell.angle_beta   90.00
_cell.angle_gamma   90.00
#
_symmetry.space_group_name_H-M   'P 1'
#
loop_
_entity.id
_entity.type
_entity.pdbx_description
1 polymer ?
#
loop_
_entity_poly.entity_id
_entity_poly.type
_entity_poly.pdbx_seq_one_letter_code
_entity_poly.pdbx_strand_id
1 'polypeptide(L)'
;MTEQQLSEGFTRCLPQDTPLREITVAISADGRLTLTAVLGVSEMQKFAEANGVKLGMAEKALIKLLPKTFSIKIVFRAETADDGGLLSCVPESLTLHDKEIDLTKLPAGLFQRVTDSVNQVLTDSGLFFTRIVFEDGAIILAHD
;
A
#
# COMPACT_ATOMS: atom_id res chain seq x y z
N MET A 1 -6.84 -9.03 -12.90
CA MET A 1 -7.13 -8.05 -11.83
C MET A 1 -6.73 -6.67 -12.34
N THR A 2 -7.67 -5.73 -12.42
CA THR A 2 -7.37 -4.35 -12.88
C THR A 2 -7.03 -3.42 -11.71
N GLU A 3 -6.46 -2.26 -12.02
CA GLU A 3 -6.21 -1.17 -11.06
C GLU A 3 -7.44 -0.79 -10.22
N GLN A 4 -8.61 -0.73 -10.85
CA GLN A 4 -9.87 -0.41 -10.18
C GLN A 4 -10.25 -1.50 -9.17
N GLN A 5 -10.20 -2.77 -9.58
CA GLN A 5 -10.53 -3.90 -8.71
C GLN A 5 -9.59 -3.97 -7.50
N LEU A 6 -8.29 -3.68 -7.72
CA LEU A 6 -7.30 -3.66 -6.66
C LEU A 6 -7.53 -2.48 -5.69
N SER A 7 -7.85 -1.30 -6.20
CA SER A 7 -8.18 -0.11 -5.39
C SER A 7 -9.42 -0.33 -4.51
N GLU A 8 -10.47 -0.92 -5.08
CA GLU A 8 -11.69 -1.31 -4.35
C GLU A 8 -11.42 -2.42 -3.32
N GLY A 9 -10.53 -3.36 -3.66
CA GLY A 9 -10.05 -4.40 -2.76
C GLY A 9 -9.31 -3.83 -1.55
N PHE A 10 -8.32 -2.97 -1.78
CA PHE A 10 -7.61 -2.26 -0.70
C PHE A 10 -8.56 -1.49 0.21
N THR A 11 -9.51 -0.75 -0.36
CA THR A 11 -10.49 0.01 0.42
C THR A 11 -11.34 -0.89 1.33
N ARG A 12 -11.64 -2.12 0.90
CA ARG A 12 -12.40 -3.11 1.69
C ARG A 12 -11.56 -3.80 2.77
N CYS A 13 -10.28 -4.05 2.50
CA CYS A 13 -9.37 -4.72 3.43
C CYS A 13 -8.81 -3.79 4.52
N LEU A 14 -8.78 -2.47 4.28
CA LEU A 14 -8.35 -1.52 5.28
C LEU A 14 -9.32 -1.47 6.47
N PRO A 15 -8.82 -1.40 7.72
CA PRO A 15 -9.65 -1.14 8.89
C PRO A 15 -10.54 0.09 8.67
N GLN A 16 -11.80 0.05 9.10
CA GLN A 16 -12.77 1.14 8.88
C GLN A 16 -12.34 2.49 9.48
N ASP A 17 -11.45 2.47 10.47
CA ASP A 17 -10.87 3.62 11.14
C ASP A 17 -9.59 4.14 10.44
N THR A 18 -9.16 3.49 9.36
CA THR A 18 -7.98 3.93 8.61
C THR A 18 -8.25 5.29 7.96
N PRO A 19 -7.43 6.32 8.23
CA PRO A 19 -7.73 7.70 7.83
C PRO A 19 -7.45 8.01 6.34
N LEU A 20 -7.34 6.99 5.48
CA LEU A 20 -7.02 7.10 4.06
C LEU A 20 -8.27 7.39 3.24
N ARG A 21 -8.17 8.33 2.30
CA ARG A 21 -9.23 8.70 1.34
C ARG A 21 -8.67 8.67 -0.08
N GLU A 22 -9.55 8.63 -1.08
CA GLU A 22 -9.18 8.74 -2.50
C GLU A 22 -8.07 7.74 -2.87
N ILE A 23 -8.22 6.50 -2.41
CA ILE A 23 -7.25 5.43 -2.65
C ILE A 23 -7.27 5.07 -4.12
N THR A 24 -6.11 5.14 -4.76
CA THR A 24 -5.90 4.72 -6.13
C THR A 24 -4.67 3.82 -6.18
N VAL A 25 -4.74 2.81 -7.04
CA VAL A 25 -3.63 1.89 -7.30
C VAL A 25 -3.32 1.92 -8.78
N ALA A 26 -2.06 2.15 -9.12
CA ALA A 26 -1.56 1.98 -10.47
C ALA A 26 -0.68 0.73 -10.57
N ILE A 27 -0.80 -0.01 -11.67
CA ILE A 27 -0.06 -1.24 -11.95
C ILE A 27 0.77 -1.00 -13.21
N SER A 28 2.07 -1.25 -13.12
CA SER A 28 2.97 -1.14 -14.27
C SER A 28 3.40 -2.50 -14.79
N ALA A 29 3.67 -2.60 -16.08
CA ALA A 29 4.11 -3.83 -16.73
C ALA A 29 5.43 -4.40 -16.16
N ASP A 30 6.26 -3.57 -15.53
CA ASP A 30 7.48 -4.07 -14.89
C ASP A 30 7.20 -4.82 -13.59
N GLY A 31 6.00 -4.71 -13.01
CA GLY A 31 5.63 -5.28 -11.72
C GLY A 31 5.63 -4.30 -10.55
N ARG A 32 5.67 -2.99 -10.77
CA ARG A 32 5.42 -2.02 -9.68
C ARG A 32 3.94 -1.78 -9.46
N LEU A 33 3.57 -1.74 -8.18
CA LEU A 33 2.28 -1.29 -7.68
C LEU A 33 2.47 0.07 -7.01
N THR A 34 1.78 1.09 -7.49
CA THR A 34 1.80 2.43 -6.89
C THR A 34 0.48 2.70 -6.19
N LEU A 35 0.50 2.74 -4.86
CA LEU A 35 -0.62 3.13 -4.03
C LEU A 35 -0.55 4.64 -3.78
N THR A 36 -1.60 5.38 -4.16
CA THR A 36 -1.74 6.79 -3.81
C THR A 36 -3.01 6.98 -2.99
N ALA A 37 -2.94 7.80 -1.95
CA ALA A 37 -4.09 8.15 -1.13
C ALA A 37 -3.93 9.57 -0.57
N VAL A 38 -5.04 10.13 -0.10
CA VAL A 38 -5.08 11.41 0.62
C VAL A 38 -5.30 11.14 2.09
N LEU A 39 -4.56 11.86 2.93
CA LEU A 39 -4.59 11.72 4.38
C LEU A 39 -4.75 13.08 5.06
N GLY A 40 -5.60 13.13 6.09
CA GLY A 40 -5.68 14.27 7.00
C GLY A 40 -4.65 14.17 8.12
N VAL A 41 -3.93 15.25 8.40
CA VAL A 41 -2.93 15.29 9.48
C VAL A 41 -3.56 14.94 10.84
N SER A 42 -4.72 15.52 11.14
CA SER A 42 -5.39 15.30 12.42
C SER A 42 -5.92 13.87 12.56
N GLU A 43 -6.46 13.29 11.49
CA GLU A 43 -6.95 11.92 11.47
C GLU A 43 -5.80 10.91 11.57
N MET A 44 -4.67 11.17 10.91
CA MET A 44 -3.46 10.35 11.05
C MET A 44 -2.91 10.36 12.47
N GLN A 45 -2.84 11.54 13.11
CA GLN A 45 -2.40 11.64 14.51
C GLN A 45 -3.32 10.85 15.44
N LYS A 46 -4.65 10.98 15.28
CA LYS A 46 -5.63 10.22 16.06
C LYS A 46 -5.50 8.71 15.85
N PHE A 47 -5.32 8.28 14.60
CA PHE A 47 -5.14 6.87 14.27
C PHE A 47 -3.85 6.31 14.88
N ALA A 48 -2.74 7.06 14.80
CA ALA A 48 -1.48 6.68 15.43
C ALA A 48 -1.63 6.54 16.95
N GLU A 49 -2.25 7.51 17.62
CA GLU A 49 -2.50 7.48 19.06
C GLU A 49 -3.41 6.31 19.47
N ALA A 50 -4.49 6.06 18.72
CA ALA A 50 -5.42 4.94 18.96
C ALA A 50 -4.74 3.57 18.82
N ASN A 51 -3.72 3.47 17.96
CA ASN A 51 -2.92 2.25 17.76
C ASN A 51 -1.66 2.22 18.64
N GLY A 52 -1.55 3.09 19.66
CA GLY A 52 -0.44 3.09 20.62
C GLY A 52 0.89 3.61 20.06
N VAL A 53 0.88 4.21 18.87
CA VAL A 53 2.07 4.81 18.25
C VAL A 53 2.33 6.18 18.89
N LYS A 54 3.42 6.28 19.66
CA LYS A 54 3.86 7.55 20.25
C LYS A 54 4.79 8.27 19.29
N LEU A 55 4.30 9.37 18.72
CA LEU A 55 5.11 10.26 17.88
C LEU A 55 6.18 10.96 18.72
N GLY A 56 7.45 10.80 18.35
CA GLY A 56 8.58 11.52 18.94
C GLY A 56 8.62 12.99 18.52
N MET A 57 9.65 13.71 18.96
CA MET A 57 9.81 15.14 18.64
C MET A 57 10.04 15.38 17.15
N ALA A 58 10.83 14.53 16.49
CA ALA A 58 11.14 14.66 15.07
C ALA A 58 9.90 14.42 14.20
N GLU A 59 9.11 13.40 14.52
CA GLU A 59 7.87 13.08 13.82
C GLU A 59 6.84 14.18 14.03
N LYS A 60 6.71 14.70 15.26
CA LYS A 60 5.83 15.85 15.53
C LYS A 60 6.26 17.10 14.75
N ALA A 61 7.56 17.34 14.60
CA ALA A 61 8.07 18.44 13.79
C ALA A 61 7.77 18.24 12.31
N LEU A 62 7.96 17.02 11.78
CA LEU A 62 7.61 16.65 10.41
C LEU A 62 6.12 16.89 10.14
N ILE A 63 5.25 16.44 11.05
CA ILE A 63 3.80 16.57 10.91
C ILE A 63 3.35 18.03 10.90
N LYS A 64 4.01 18.91 11.66
CA LYS A 64 3.74 20.36 11.63
C LYS A 64 4.07 21.01 10.29
N LEU A 65 4.93 20.41 9.48
CA LEU A 65 5.27 20.89 8.14
C LEU A 65 4.33 20.37 7.06
N LEU A 66 3.48 19.38 7.38
CA LEU A 66 2.49 18.86 6.45
C LEU A 66 1.27 19.81 6.40
N PRO A 67 0.67 20.01 5.22
CA PRO A 67 -0.62 20.69 5.12
C PRO A 67 -1.69 19.87 5.83
N LYS A 68 -2.84 20.48 6.12
CA LYS A 68 -3.97 19.81 6.80
C LYS A 68 -4.37 18.49 6.14
N THR A 69 -4.28 18.43 4.82
CA THR A 69 -4.51 17.25 3.99
C THR A 69 -3.34 17.11 3.03
N PHE A 70 -2.78 15.92 2.91
CA PHE A 70 -1.64 15.65 2.02
C PHE A 70 -1.79 14.31 1.31
N SER A 71 -1.08 14.17 0.18
CA SER A 71 -0.96 12.91 -0.53
C SER A 71 0.13 12.03 0.08
N ILE A 72 -0.16 10.74 0.15
CA ILE A 72 0.80 9.67 0.36
C ILE A 72 0.91 8.89 -0.94
N LYS A 73 2.14 8.59 -1.34
CA LYS A 73 2.44 7.69 -2.46
C LYS A 73 3.40 6.62 -1.98
N ILE A 74 3.04 5.36 -2.16
CA ILE A 74 3.90 4.22 -1.87
C ILE A 74 4.08 3.40 -3.13
N VAL A 75 5.31 3.08 -3.48
CA VAL A 75 5.63 2.20 -4.60
C VAL A 75 6.16 0.89 -4.05
N PHE A 76 5.55 -0.21 -4.49
CA PHE A 76 5.98 -1.57 -4.19
C PHE A 76 6.46 -2.26 -5.46
N ARG A 77 7.54 -3.01 -5.37
CA ARG A 77 7.88 -4.06 -6.31
C ARG A 77 7.08 -5.30 -5.93
N ALA A 78 6.18 -5.73 -6.80
CA ALA A 78 5.44 -6.97 -6.63
C ALA A 78 6.16 -8.09 -7.40
N GLU A 79 6.40 -9.21 -6.72
CA GLU A 79 7.06 -10.38 -7.27
C GLU A 79 6.27 -11.62 -6.87
N THR A 80 6.25 -12.63 -7.74
CA THR A 80 5.69 -13.95 -7.37
C THR A 80 6.56 -14.53 -6.27
N ALA A 81 5.95 -14.95 -5.17
CA ALA A 81 6.64 -15.65 -4.10
C ALA A 81 7.12 -17.04 -4.58
N ASP A 82 8.10 -17.61 -3.88
CA ASP A 82 8.71 -18.90 -4.23
C ASP A 82 7.71 -20.07 -4.27
N ASP A 83 6.55 -19.93 -3.64
CA ASP A 83 5.47 -20.92 -3.61
C ASP A 83 4.54 -20.89 -4.84
N GLY A 84 4.70 -19.90 -5.74
CA GLY A 84 3.96 -19.81 -7.00
C GLY A 84 2.49 -19.37 -6.89
N GLY A 85 2.01 -19.01 -5.70
CA GLY A 85 0.59 -18.72 -5.44
C GLY A 85 0.32 -17.41 -4.71
N LEU A 86 1.34 -16.69 -4.28
CA LEU A 86 1.22 -15.41 -3.59
C LEU A 86 2.14 -14.35 -4.19
N LEU A 87 1.79 -13.09 -3.98
CA LEU A 87 2.67 -11.96 -4.21
C LEU A 87 3.47 -11.64 -2.96
N SER A 88 4.75 -11.36 -3.16
CA SER A 88 5.58 -10.56 -2.27
C SER A 88 5.54 -9.12 -2.74
N CYS A 89 5.22 -8.17 -1.86
CA CYS A 89 5.30 -6.75 -2.16
C CYS A 89 6.45 -6.12 -1.35
N VAL A 90 7.54 -5.77 -2.03
CA VAL A 90 8.70 -5.11 -1.43
C VAL A 90 8.56 -3.60 -1.60
N PRO A 91 8.52 -2.80 -0.53
CA PRO A 91 8.42 -1.34 -0.66
C PRO A 91 9.71 -0.78 -1.28
N GLU A 92 9.59 -0.04 -2.38
CA GLU A 92 10.71 0.63 -3.05
C GLU A 92 10.81 2.11 -2.66
N SER A 93 9.67 2.80 -2.51
CA SER A 93 9.67 4.20 -2.09
C SER A 93 8.38 4.58 -1.35
N LEU A 94 8.50 5.56 -0.44
CA LEU A 94 7.39 6.21 0.23
C LEU A 94 7.58 7.72 0.11
N THR A 95 6.55 8.42 -0.36
CA THR A 95 6.50 9.88 -0.43
C THR A 95 5.33 10.40 0.40
N LEU A 96 5.59 11.38 1.27
CA LEU A 96 4.58 12.13 2.03
C LEU A 96 4.64 13.60 1.61
N HIS A 97 3.59 14.12 0.96
CA HIS A 97 3.53 15.52 0.52
C HIS A 97 4.83 15.99 -0.16
N ASP A 98 5.24 15.26 -1.21
CA ASP A 98 6.46 15.52 -2.00
C ASP A 98 7.80 15.29 -1.28
N LYS A 99 7.77 14.78 -0.04
CA LYS A 99 8.99 14.36 0.67
C LYS A 99 9.16 12.86 0.63
N GLU A 100 10.26 12.41 0.06
CA GLU A 100 10.67 11.01 0.12
C GLU A 100 11.08 10.65 1.56
N ILE A 101 10.59 9.50 2.01
CA ILE A 101 10.84 8.96 3.34
C ILE A 101 11.79 7.77 3.22
N ASP A 102 12.84 7.81 4.02
CA ASP A 102 13.79 6.72 4.15
C ASP A 102 13.12 5.49 4.79
N LEU A 103 12.90 4.45 3.97
CA LEU A 103 12.23 3.22 4.36
C LEU A 103 12.99 2.43 5.43
N THR A 104 14.32 2.59 5.52
CA THR A 104 15.15 1.86 6.51
C THR A 104 14.85 2.27 7.95
N LYS A 105 14.19 3.42 8.14
CA LYS A 105 13.78 3.95 9.43
C LYS A 105 12.37 3.52 9.84
N LEU A 106 11.67 2.79 8.97
CA LEU A 106 10.30 2.34 9.21
C LEU A 106 10.30 0.92 9.80
N PRO A 107 9.30 0.58 10.64
CA PRO A 107 9.15 -0.77 11.15
C PRO A 107 8.98 -1.78 10.01
N ALA A 108 9.70 -2.91 10.07
CA ALA A 108 9.68 -3.94 9.02
C ALA A 108 8.26 -4.48 8.72
N GLY A 109 7.38 -4.49 9.72
CA GLY A 109 5.99 -4.95 9.57
C GLY A 109 5.00 -3.91 9.04
N LEU A 110 5.42 -2.65 8.82
CA LEU A 110 4.52 -1.57 8.41
C LEU A 110 3.82 -1.87 7.08
N PHE A 111 4.55 -2.48 6.16
CA PHE A 111 4.10 -2.72 4.79
C PHE A 111 3.51 -4.12 4.57
N GLN A 112 3.64 -5.03 5.53
CA GLN A 112 3.15 -6.40 5.40
C GLN A 112 1.64 -6.44 5.14
N ARG A 113 0.87 -5.53 5.76
CA ARG A 113 -0.58 -5.43 5.54
C ARG A 113 -0.95 -5.12 4.08
N VAL A 114 -0.07 -4.46 3.34
CA VAL A 114 -0.29 -4.19 1.92
C VAL A 114 -0.19 -5.50 1.15
N THR A 115 0.89 -6.26 1.35
CA THR A 115 1.06 -7.61 0.79
C THR A 115 -0.12 -8.51 1.11
N ASP A 116 -0.54 -8.53 2.37
CA ASP A 116 -1.66 -9.36 2.83
C ASP A 116 -2.97 -8.93 2.15
N SER A 117 -3.22 -7.63 1.98
CA SER A 117 -4.41 -7.10 1.32
C SER A 117 -4.43 -7.43 -0.17
N VAL A 118 -3.30 -7.30 -0.87
CA VAL A 118 -3.19 -7.69 -2.28
C VAL A 118 -3.47 -9.18 -2.43
N ASN A 119 -2.82 -10.00 -1.63
CA ASN A 119 -3.02 -11.45 -1.67
C ASN A 119 -4.45 -11.85 -1.33
N GLN A 120 -5.07 -11.23 -0.33
CA GLN A 120 -6.48 -11.47 0.00
C GLN A 120 -7.39 -11.16 -1.20
N VAL A 121 -7.17 -10.03 -1.87
CA VAL A 121 -7.94 -9.65 -3.06
C VAL A 121 -7.71 -10.62 -4.23
N LEU A 122 -6.50 -11.16 -4.37
CA LEU A 122 -6.20 -12.19 -5.37
C LEU A 122 -6.87 -13.52 -5.02
N THR A 123 -6.83 -13.97 -3.76
CA THR A 123 -7.43 -15.24 -3.32
C THR A 123 -8.95 -15.19 -3.34
N ASP A 124 -9.55 -14.04 -3.01
CA ASP A 124 -11.01 -13.83 -3.04
C ASP A 124 -11.57 -13.88 -4.47
N SER A 125 -10.73 -13.81 -5.50
CA SER A 125 -11.15 -14.01 -6.90
C SER A 125 -11.59 -15.45 -7.18
N GLY A 126 -11.25 -16.42 -6.31
CA GLY A 126 -11.59 -17.84 -6.46
C GLY A 126 -10.84 -18.55 -7.60
N LEU A 127 -9.82 -17.90 -8.18
CA LEU A 127 -9.03 -18.43 -9.28
C LEU A 127 -7.80 -19.18 -8.76
N PHE A 128 -7.56 -20.38 -9.27
CA PHE A 128 -6.30 -21.09 -9.10
C PHE A 128 -5.31 -20.63 -10.18
N PHE A 129 -4.12 -20.22 -9.76
CA PHE A 129 -3.05 -19.77 -10.65
C PHE A 129 -1.72 -20.34 -10.16
N THR A 130 -0.79 -20.53 -11.10
CA THR A 130 0.58 -21.01 -10.84
C THR A 130 1.62 -19.94 -11.17
N ARG A 131 1.18 -18.84 -11.79
CA ARG A 131 2.03 -17.76 -12.26
C ARG A 131 1.30 -16.42 -12.25
N ILE A 132 2.06 -15.36 -11.96
CA ILE A 132 1.60 -13.97 -12.07
C ILE A 132 2.40 -13.26 -13.16
N VAL A 133 1.71 -12.48 -13.99
CA VAL A 133 2.29 -11.61 -15.01
C VAL A 133 1.74 -10.20 -14.82
N PHE A 134 2.59 -9.20 -15.02
CA PHE A 134 2.20 -7.80 -14.93
C PHE A 134 2.10 -7.18 -16.32
N GLU A 135 1.03 -6.44 -16.54
CA GLU A 135 0.81 -5.60 -17.71
C GLU A 135 0.43 -4.20 -17.24
N ASP A 136 0.57 -3.20 -18.10
CA ASP A 136 0.17 -1.84 -17.77
C ASP A 136 -1.34 -1.82 -17.44
N GLY A 137 -1.66 -1.49 -16.19
CA GLY A 137 -3.01 -1.45 -15.65
C GLY A 137 -3.57 -2.77 -15.12
N ALA A 138 -2.81 -3.88 -15.15
CA ALA A 138 -3.34 -5.18 -14.73
C ALA A 138 -2.32 -6.17 -14.14
N ILE A 139 -2.79 -6.96 -13.19
CA ILE A 139 -2.16 -8.22 -12.77
C ILE A 139 -2.91 -9.36 -13.45
N ILE A 140 -2.20 -10.14 -14.24
CA ILE A 140 -2.70 -11.31 -14.96
C ILE A 140 -2.37 -12.55 -14.14
N LEU A 141 -3.42 -13.30 -13.80
CA LEU A 141 -3.32 -14.60 -13.14
C LEU A 141 -3.27 -15.68 -14.22
N ALA A 142 -2.16 -16.39 -14.33
CA ALA A 142 -1.93 -17.43 -15.32
C ALA A 142 -1.83 -18.80 -14.65
N HIS A 143 -2.27 -19.82 -15.38
CA HIS A 143 -2.12 -21.22 -15.01
C HIS A 143 -1.39 -21.90 -16.17
N ASP A 144 -0.29 -22.57 -15.85
CA ASP A 144 0.43 -23.42 -16.82
C ASP A 144 -0.25 -24.80 -16.98
#